data_AF-A0A2M7ZS78-F1
#
_entry.id   AF-A0A2M7ZS78-F1
#
_cell.length_a   1.000
_cell.length_b   1.000
_cell.length_c   1.000
_cell.angle_alpha   90.00
_cell.angle_beta   90.00
_cell.angle_gamma   90.00
#
_symmetry.space_group_name_H-M   'P 1'
#
loop_
_entity.id
_entity.type
_entity.pdbx_description
1 polymer ?
#
loop_
_entity_poly.entity_id
_entity_poly.type
_entity_poly.pdbx_seq_one_letter_code
_entity_poly.pdbx_strand_id
1 'polypeptide(L)'
;MKQNIHFSLLFVVFTSVLSFSQTTYYLGVGQPTDPQASSCASCHASGGIGQPVYEEWKNTRHAVAQDSVSSSYFGYDCLGCHNTGWDFAQNNYGADEYVLKDTSANPNYVITDPVNFNRVKNVQCEACHGPLGTSERVLDNSHWGFWSGTTNLPNFTAEMCGTCHDGEHHPFYTEWNMSAHASGPPPFMRNRATNGECFYCHFAEDFVAFLDDPNYNGVTFQATKNDAELDVLTCVTCHDPHANNNPGQLRTPISGQQVICDVCHTVQEDSVNVDDTPHHSTSEALSGAPNFGYQYEGKTYQNSAHTYAALERCIDCHVHPTPFNAQTGTAFTGHTFEPRVQACVRCHADYYAVVDTSNAETRFDYRGTQSKTDSLINTLQAKLNQATSADSATIEFKRAKYNLLSAQ
;
A
#
# COMPACT_ATOMS: atom_id res chain seq x y z
N MET A 1 -51.88 5.17 -64.50
CA MET A 1 -50.43 5.22 -64.79
C MET A 1 -49.86 6.42 -64.04
N LYS A 2 -48.83 6.21 -63.21
CA LYS A 2 -48.06 7.21 -62.41
C LYS A 2 -48.82 7.78 -61.19
N GLN A 3 -48.25 7.96 -60.00
CA GLN A 3 -46.93 7.65 -59.41
C GLN A 3 -47.14 7.82 -57.89
N ASN A 4 -46.85 6.81 -57.06
CA ASN A 4 -46.82 6.97 -55.61
C ASN A 4 -45.51 7.65 -55.21
N ILE A 5 -45.59 8.86 -54.68
CA ILE A 5 -44.43 9.58 -54.12
C ILE A 5 -44.42 9.30 -52.61
N HIS A 6 -43.51 8.44 -52.18
CA HIS A 6 -43.18 8.28 -50.76
C HIS A 6 -42.23 9.41 -50.35
N PHE A 7 -42.67 10.28 -49.44
CA PHE A 7 -41.80 11.21 -48.73
C PHE A 7 -41.16 10.48 -47.55
N SER A 8 -39.90 10.07 -47.69
CA SER A 8 -39.08 9.63 -46.56
C SER A 8 -38.43 10.86 -45.93
N LEU A 9 -38.90 11.26 -44.76
CA LEU A 9 -38.22 12.25 -43.92
C LEU A 9 -36.97 11.59 -43.32
N LEU A 10 -35.79 11.95 -43.81
CA LEU A 10 -34.52 11.54 -43.21
C LEU A 10 -34.21 12.50 -42.05
N PHE A 11 -34.46 12.07 -40.81
CA PHE A 11 -34.04 12.82 -39.62
C PHE A 11 -32.56 12.51 -39.38
N VAL A 12 -31.67 13.39 -39.85
CA VAL A 12 -30.24 13.33 -39.51
C VAL A 12 -30.08 13.94 -38.12
N VAL A 13 -30.02 13.08 -37.11
CA VAL A 13 -29.64 13.47 -35.75
C VAL A 13 -28.12 13.64 -35.74
N PHE A 14 -27.64 14.89 -35.79
CA PHE A 14 -26.27 15.22 -35.44
C PHE A 14 -26.15 15.12 -33.90
N THR A 15 -25.71 13.97 -33.39
CA THR A 15 -25.18 13.90 -32.02
C THR A 15 -23.76 14.48 -32.05
N SER A 16 -23.64 15.79 -31.91
CA SER A 16 -22.38 16.42 -31.52
C SER A 16 -22.10 16.04 -30.07
N VAL A 17 -21.28 15.01 -29.87
CA VAL A 17 -20.71 14.71 -28.56
C VAL A 17 -19.65 15.77 -28.29
N LEU A 18 -20.07 16.93 -27.78
CA LEU A 18 -19.15 17.90 -27.20
C LEU A 18 -18.69 17.30 -25.87
N SER A 19 -17.60 16.55 -25.92
CA SER A 19 -16.84 16.22 -24.72
C SER A 19 -16.09 17.49 -24.33
N PHE A 20 -16.72 18.36 -23.54
CA PHE A 20 -16.00 19.40 -22.84
C PHE A 20 -15.14 18.69 -21.79
N SER A 21 -13.86 18.48 -22.10
CA SER A 21 -12.88 18.25 -21.04
C SER A 21 -12.87 19.53 -20.21
N GLN A 22 -13.58 19.52 -19.07
CA GLN A 22 -13.43 20.57 -18.08
C GLN A 22 -12.02 20.46 -17.53
N THR A 23 -11.17 21.44 -17.83
CA THR A 23 -9.93 21.64 -17.09
C THR A 23 -10.32 21.96 -15.65
N THR A 24 -9.95 21.11 -14.71
CA THR A 24 -10.11 21.39 -13.28
C THR A 24 -8.87 22.13 -12.77
N TYR A 25 -9.05 22.92 -11.72
CA TYR A 25 -8.04 23.84 -11.18
C TYR A 25 -7.71 23.50 -9.72
N TYR A 26 -6.46 23.69 -9.30
CA TYR A 26 -6.04 23.52 -7.91
C TYR A 26 -6.55 24.67 -7.04
N LEU A 27 -7.16 24.32 -5.92
CA LEU A 27 -7.62 25.28 -4.90
C LEU A 27 -6.53 25.57 -3.87
N GLY A 28 -5.76 24.54 -3.52
CA GLY A 28 -4.90 24.53 -2.35
C GLY A 28 -5.60 24.01 -1.10
N VAL A 29 -4.81 23.49 -0.17
CA VAL A 29 -5.33 23.09 1.15
C VAL A 29 -5.83 24.30 1.96
N GLY A 30 -5.16 25.45 1.81
CA GLY A 30 -5.53 26.72 2.44
C GLY A 30 -5.54 26.65 3.97
N GLN A 31 -6.44 27.43 4.59
CA GLN A 31 -6.62 27.52 6.03
C GLN A 31 -8.10 27.30 6.41
N PRO A 32 -8.39 26.83 7.64
CA PRO A 32 -9.76 26.68 8.12
C PRO A 32 -10.59 27.98 8.10
N THR A 33 -9.92 29.14 8.15
CA THR A 33 -10.56 30.47 8.13
C THR A 33 -10.86 30.99 6.74
N ASP A 34 -10.47 30.27 5.69
CA ASP A 34 -10.74 30.68 4.32
C ASP A 34 -12.26 30.71 4.03
N PRO A 35 -12.71 31.53 3.07
CA PRO A 35 -14.08 31.45 2.57
C PRO A 35 -14.44 30.02 2.19
N GLN A 36 -15.63 29.57 2.58
CA GLN A 36 -16.10 28.21 2.30
C GLN A 36 -15.98 27.88 0.80
N ALA A 37 -15.50 26.68 0.48
CA ALA A 37 -15.27 26.18 -0.87
C ALA A 37 -14.12 26.85 -1.65
N SER A 38 -13.31 27.71 -1.03
CA SER A 38 -12.10 28.29 -1.66
C SER A 38 -10.79 27.54 -1.32
N SER A 39 -10.87 26.53 -0.45
CA SER A 39 -9.77 25.64 -0.08
C SER A 39 -10.31 24.37 0.60
N CYS A 40 -9.50 23.30 0.64
CA CYS A 40 -9.89 22.03 1.27
C CYS A 40 -10.16 22.20 2.78
N ALA A 41 -9.27 22.93 3.49
CA ALA A 41 -9.37 23.13 4.93
C ALA A 41 -10.62 23.91 5.35
N SER A 42 -11.18 24.77 4.48
CA SER A 42 -12.42 25.51 4.77
C SER A 42 -13.63 24.61 5.06
N CYS A 43 -13.60 23.34 4.59
CA CYS A 43 -14.65 22.35 4.82
C CYS A 43 -14.17 21.14 5.65
N HIS A 44 -12.92 20.72 5.47
CA HIS A 44 -12.37 19.49 6.04
C HIS A 44 -11.56 19.69 7.32
N ALA A 45 -11.52 20.90 7.87
CA ALA A 45 -11.03 21.16 9.22
C ALA A 45 -12.06 20.83 10.30
N SER A 46 -11.61 20.73 11.55
CA SER A 46 -12.51 20.55 12.68
C SER A 46 -13.56 21.67 12.76
N GLY A 47 -14.84 21.29 12.86
CA GLY A 47 -15.97 22.24 12.88
C GLY A 47 -16.43 22.69 11.48
N GLY A 48 -15.81 22.20 10.41
CA GLY A 48 -16.29 22.33 9.04
C GLY A 48 -17.46 21.41 8.71
N ILE A 49 -17.93 21.48 7.45
CA ILE A 49 -19.07 20.69 6.97
C ILE A 49 -18.67 19.29 6.44
N GLY A 50 -17.39 19.06 6.18
CA GLY A 50 -16.85 17.79 5.70
C GLY A 50 -16.26 16.94 6.82
N GLN A 51 -15.81 15.72 6.49
CA GLN A 51 -15.03 14.90 7.41
C GLN A 51 -13.74 15.65 7.81
N PRO A 52 -13.38 15.72 9.11
CA PRO A 52 -12.34 16.60 9.63
C PRO A 52 -10.89 16.10 9.38
N VAL A 53 -10.62 15.52 8.20
CA VAL A 53 -9.35 14.87 7.84
C VAL A 53 -8.15 15.82 7.80
N TYR A 54 -8.38 17.14 7.66
CA TYR A 54 -7.31 18.14 7.66
C TYR A 54 -6.50 18.12 8.95
N GLU A 55 -7.14 17.84 10.09
CA GLU A 55 -6.49 17.86 11.39
C GLU A 55 -5.45 16.76 11.54
N GLU A 56 -5.66 15.63 10.86
CA GLU A 56 -4.71 14.52 10.82
C GLU A 56 -3.63 14.81 9.78
N TRP A 57 -4.04 15.16 8.55
CA TRP A 57 -3.13 15.37 7.43
C TRP A 57 -2.06 16.41 7.74
N LYS A 58 -2.42 17.52 8.41
CA LYS A 58 -1.49 18.62 8.69
C LYS A 58 -0.31 18.20 9.58
N ASN A 59 -0.39 17.03 10.25
CA ASN A 59 0.67 16.48 11.10
C ASN A 59 1.53 15.43 10.37
N THR A 60 1.29 15.19 9.09
CA THR A 60 2.04 14.24 8.25
C THR A 60 3.30 14.87 7.66
N ARG A 61 4.20 14.03 7.12
CA ARG A 61 5.36 14.54 6.37
C ARG A 61 4.96 15.15 5.03
N HIS A 62 3.83 14.76 4.45
CA HIS A 62 3.31 15.36 3.22
C HIS A 62 2.97 16.83 3.39
N ALA A 63 2.36 17.21 4.54
CA ALA A 63 2.01 18.59 4.84
C ALA A 63 3.21 19.55 4.95
N VAL A 64 4.41 19.00 5.13
CA VAL A 64 5.69 19.73 5.20
C VAL A 64 6.71 19.16 4.21
N ALA A 65 6.25 18.56 3.10
CA ALA A 65 7.11 17.82 2.18
C ALA A 65 8.29 18.65 1.68
N GLN A 66 8.06 19.87 1.18
CA GLN A 66 9.13 20.79 0.80
C GLN A 66 9.81 21.38 2.04
N ASP A 67 9.03 21.81 3.04
CA ASP A 67 9.54 22.56 4.19
C ASP A 67 10.49 21.77 5.10
N SER A 68 10.36 20.45 5.10
CA SER A 68 11.19 19.56 5.92
C SER A 68 12.49 19.13 5.25
N VAL A 69 12.71 19.44 3.97
CA VAL A 69 13.94 19.02 3.28
C VAL A 69 15.12 19.89 3.71
N SER A 70 16.09 19.25 4.35
CA SER A 70 17.38 19.83 4.71
C SER A 70 18.50 19.19 3.89
N SER A 71 18.57 19.53 2.61
CA SER A 71 19.61 19.02 1.70
C SER A 71 20.14 20.14 0.82
N SER A 72 21.47 20.24 0.71
CA SER A 72 22.13 21.13 -0.26
C SER A 72 21.87 20.74 -1.72
N TYR A 73 21.34 19.54 -1.95
CA TYR A 73 20.98 19.03 -3.27
C TYR A 73 19.50 19.27 -3.62
N PHE A 74 18.70 19.81 -2.69
CA PHE A 74 17.32 20.16 -2.97
C PHE A 74 17.26 21.36 -3.92
N GLY A 75 16.53 21.22 -5.02
CA GLY A 75 16.46 22.20 -6.09
C GLY A 75 15.17 22.12 -6.90
N TYR A 76 15.12 22.83 -8.02
CA TYR A 76 13.95 22.93 -8.90
C TYR A 76 13.40 21.56 -9.29
N ASP A 77 14.29 20.62 -9.62
CA ASP A 77 13.91 19.29 -10.10
C ASP A 77 13.28 18.43 -8.97
N CYS A 78 13.39 18.84 -7.71
CA CYS A 78 12.71 18.20 -6.58
C CYS A 78 11.29 18.72 -6.37
N LEU A 79 10.94 19.89 -6.91
CA LEU A 79 9.70 20.58 -6.58
C LEU A 79 8.45 19.82 -7.04
N GLY A 80 8.54 19.04 -8.12
CA GLY A 80 7.42 18.25 -8.62
C GLY A 80 6.99 17.11 -7.69
N CYS A 81 7.91 16.59 -6.87
CA CYS A 81 7.57 15.59 -5.86
C CYS A 81 7.21 16.19 -4.49
N HIS A 82 7.55 17.47 -4.29
CA HIS A 82 7.46 18.14 -2.99
C HIS A 82 6.41 19.25 -2.95
N ASN A 83 5.65 19.46 -4.03
CA ASN A 83 4.54 20.40 -4.12
C ASN A 83 3.39 19.80 -4.93
N THR A 84 2.23 20.43 -4.86
CA THR A 84 1.03 19.96 -5.54
C THR A 84 0.82 20.66 -6.87
N GLY A 85 0.36 19.91 -7.87
CA GLY A 85 0.09 20.42 -9.21
C GLY A 85 1.38 20.71 -9.95
N TRP A 86 2.03 19.65 -10.43
CA TRP A 86 3.23 19.75 -11.25
C TRP A 86 2.93 19.20 -12.64
N ASP A 87 2.28 20.01 -13.47
CA ASP A 87 1.85 19.62 -14.82
C ASP A 87 2.05 20.77 -15.82
N PHE A 88 3.24 20.81 -16.43
CA PHE A 88 3.62 21.83 -17.42
C PHE A 88 2.73 21.87 -18.68
N ALA A 89 1.89 20.85 -18.91
CA ALA A 89 0.99 20.83 -20.05
C ALA A 89 -0.31 21.61 -19.80
N GLN A 90 -0.59 21.97 -18.55
CA GLN A 90 -1.82 22.64 -18.14
C GLN A 90 -1.52 23.96 -17.42
N ASN A 91 -2.48 24.88 -17.48
CA ASN A 91 -2.47 26.07 -16.63
C ASN A 91 -3.68 25.94 -15.71
N ASN A 92 -3.46 25.30 -14.57
CA ASN A 92 -4.51 24.87 -13.65
C ASN A 92 -4.25 25.32 -12.21
N TYR A 93 -3.37 26.30 -12.03
CA TYR A 93 -2.97 26.85 -10.73
C TYR A 93 -2.13 25.90 -9.86
N GLY A 94 -1.43 24.96 -10.48
CA GLY A 94 -0.42 24.15 -9.82
C GLY A 94 0.77 24.94 -9.29
N ALA A 95 1.69 24.25 -8.62
CA ALA A 95 2.91 24.85 -8.12
C ALA A 95 3.88 25.22 -9.25
N ASP A 96 3.85 24.49 -10.37
CA ASP A 96 4.77 24.72 -11.48
C ASP A 96 4.59 26.08 -12.16
N GLU A 97 3.39 26.68 -12.10
CA GLU A 97 3.12 28.00 -12.68
C GLU A 97 3.65 29.17 -11.84
N TYR A 98 4.06 28.95 -10.59
CA TYR A 98 4.55 30.02 -9.68
C TYR A 98 6.03 29.92 -9.36
N VAL A 99 6.80 29.13 -10.12
CA VAL A 99 8.22 28.92 -9.89
C VAL A 99 8.99 28.76 -11.20
N LEU A 100 10.19 29.35 -11.26
CA LEU A 100 11.09 29.24 -12.41
C LEU A 100 12.43 28.65 -12.00
N LYS A 101 13.00 27.79 -12.85
CA LYS A 101 14.37 27.30 -12.69
C LYS A 101 15.36 28.44 -12.90
N ASP A 102 16.23 28.65 -11.92
CA ASP A 102 17.29 29.66 -11.97
C ASP A 102 18.59 29.05 -11.43
N THR A 103 19.48 28.65 -12.33
CA THR A 103 20.77 28.04 -11.97
C THR A 103 21.74 28.99 -11.26
N SER A 104 21.44 30.30 -11.21
CA SER A 104 22.21 31.29 -10.46
C SER A 104 21.73 31.48 -9.02
N ALA A 105 20.52 31.01 -8.70
CA ALA A 105 19.97 31.02 -7.35
C ALA A 105 20.45 29.79 -6.54
N ASN A 106 20.35 29.89 -5.20
CA ASN A 106 20.55 28.76 -4.30
C ASN A 106 19.42 28.73 -3.24
N PRO A 107 18.48 27.76 -3.30
CA PRO A 107 18.37 26.67 -4.28
C PRO A 107 18.13 27.18 -5.72
N ASN A 108 18.33 26.33 -6.74
CA ASN A 108 18.36 26.72 -8.16
C ASN A 108 16.97 27.05 -8.78
N TYR A 109 16.14 27.79 -8.04
CA TYR A 109 14.83 28.27 -8.47
C TYR A 109 14.44 29.58 -7.79
N VAL A 110 13.48 30.29 -8.40
CA VAL A 110 12.88 31.51 -7.85
C VAL A 110 11.36 31.37 -7.89
N ILE A 111 10.71 31.63 -6.76
CA ILE A 111 9.24 31.69 -6.67
C ILE A 111 8.78 33.04 -7.23
N THR A 112 7.98 33.02 -8.30
CA THR A 112 7.51 34.22 -9.00
C THR A 112 6.26 34.84 -8.38
N ASP A 113 5.43 34.01 -7.73
CA ASP A 113 4.25 34.44 -6.98
C ASP A 113 4.17 33.70 -5.63
N PRO A 114 4.75 34.26 -4.55
CA PRO A 114 4.75 33.61 -3.25
C PRO A 114 3.36 33.38 -2.66
N VAL A 115 2.38 34.22 -2.99
CA VAL A 115 1.03 34.10 -2.43
C VAL A 115 0.34 32.88 -3.01
N ASN A 116 0.40 32.71 -4.33
CA ASN A 116 -0.21 31.56 -4.99
C ASN A 116 0.61 30.28 -4.84
N PHE A 117 1.95 30.35 -4.86
CA PHE A 117 2.80 29.19 -4.59
C PHE A 117 2.50 28.59 -3.21
N ASN A 118 2.36 29.42 -2.18
CA ASN A 118 2.04 28.95 -0.82
C ASN A 118 0.68 28.22 -0.71
N ARG A 119 -0.26 28.41 -1.65
CA ARG A 119 -1.54 27.68 -1.65
C ARG A 119 -1.37 26.20 -2.01
N VAL A 120 -0.39 25.89 -2.85
CA VAL A 120 -0.14 24.56 -3.43
C VAL A 120 1.22 23.99 -3.02
N LYS A 121 1.86 24.64 -2.05
CA LYS A 121 3.14 24.24 -1.49
C LYS A 121 2.96 22.99 -0.63
N ASN A 122 3.96 22.11 -0.65
CA ASN A 122 3.94 20.78 -0.02
C ASN A 122 2.97 19.80 -0.73
N VAL A 123 2.97 18.54 -0.31
CA VAL A 123 2.09 17.51 -0.87
C VAL A 123 0.75 17.59 -0.12
N GLN A 124 -0.31 18.02 -0.81
CA GLN A 124 -1.61 18.29 -0.22
C GLN A 124 -2.71 17.34 -0.73
N CYS A 125 -3.95 17.57 -0.30
CA CYS A 125 -5.12 16.78 -0.70
C CYS A 125 -5.20 16.54 -2.21
N GLU A 126 -5.05 17.61 -3.01
CA GLU A 126 -5.20 17.56 -4.47
C GLU A 126 -4.03 16.86 -5.19
N ALA A 127 -2.93 16.52 -4.50
CA ALA A 127 -1.87 15.67 -5.07
C ALA A 127 -2.34 14.21 -5.25
N CYS A 128 -3.28 13.78 -4.41
CA CYS A 128 -3.86 12.43 -4.46
C CYS A 128 -5.27 12.42 -5.05
N HIS A 129 -6.09 13.42 -4.70
CA HIS A 129 -7.49 13.53 -5.13
C HIS A 129 -7.67 14.30 -6.46
N GLY A 130 -6.58 14.83 -7.00
CA GLY A 130 -6.59 15.69 -8.20
C GLY A 130 -7.14 17.09 -7.95
N PRO A 131 -7.07 17.98 -8.97
CA PRO A 131 -7.65 19.31 -8.89
C PRO A 131 -9.17 19.24 -8.92
N LEU A 132 -9.82 19.94 -8.00
CA LEU A 132 -11.28 19.90 -7.79
C LEU A 132 -11.95 21.27 -7.91
N GLY A 133 -11.21 22.29 -8.34
CA GLY A 133 -11.67 23.65 -8.49
C GLY A 133 -12.06 24.05 -9.92
N THR A 134 -12.68 25.22 -10.01
CA THR A 134 -13.00 25.95 -11.24
C THR A 134 -11.96 27.05 -11.52
N SER A 135 -12.03 27.68 -12.69
CA SER A 135 -11.18 28.83 -13.05
C SER A 135 -11.27 30.00 -12.07
N GLU A 136 -12.42 30.13 -11.40
CA GLU A 136 -12.73 31.12 -10.36
C GLU A 136 -12.15 30.75 -8.99
N ARG A 137 -11.41 29.64 -8.86
CA ARG A 137 -10.85 29.10 -7.62
C ARG A 137 -11.90 28.84 -6.54
N VAL A 138 -13.03 28.30 -6.97
CA VAL A 138 -14.04 27.73 -6.08
C VAL A 138 -14.24 26.26 -6.44
N LEU A 139 -14.58 25.46 -5.43
CA LEU A 139 -14.86 24.03 -5.57
C LEU A 139 -15.88 23.76 -6.67
N ASP A 140 -15.56 22.84 -7.57
CA ASP A 140 -16.45 22.41 -8.63
C ASP A 140 -17.58 21.53 -8.05
N ASN A 141 -18.75 21.59 -8.68
CA ASN A 141 -19.90 20.79 -8.29
C ASN A 141 -19.65 19.27 -8.43
N SER A 142 -18.70 18.86 -9.27
CA SER A 142 -18.28 17.47 -9.45
C SER A 142 -17.71 16.85 -8.17
N HIS A 143 -17.20 17.65 -7.23
CA HIS A 143 -16.75 17.16 -5.94
C HIS A 143 -17.87 16.47 -5.14
N TRP A 144 -19.09 17.00 -5.21
CA TRP A 144 -20.25 16.50 -4.47
C TRP A 144 -21.00 15.39 -5.21
N GLY A 145 -20.72 15.21 -6.49
CA GLY A 145 -21.41 14.26 -7.35
C GLY A 145 -22.89 14.58 -7.59
N PHE A 146 -23.29 15.84 -7.44
CA PHE A 146 -24.63 16.26 -7.85
C PHE A 146 -24.78 15.97 -9.36
N TRP A 147 -25.79 15.17 -9.71
CA TRP A 147 -26.24 14.86 -11.08
C TRP A 147 -25.45 13.82 -11.88
N SER A 148 -24.13 13.66 -11.69
CA SER A 148 -23.29 12.77 -12.53
C SER A 148 -22.30 11.86 -11.78
N GLY A 149 -22.39 11.80 -10.45
CA GLY A 149 -21.43 11.08 -9.61
C GLY A 149 -20.22 11.94 -9.26
N THR A 150 -19.54 11.62 -8.16
CA THR A 150 -18.41 12.43 -7.68
C THR A 150 -17.12 12.08 -8.44
N THR A 151 -16.32 13.09 -8.76
CA THR A 151 -14.94 12.90 -9.25
C THR A 151 -13.93 12.77 -8.11
N ASN A 152 -14.34 13.04 -6.86
CA ASN A 152 -13.52 12.89 -5.67
C ASN A 152 -13.66 11.46 -5.11
N LEU A 153 -13.27 10.47 -5.90
CA LEU A 153 -13.21 9.08 -5.45
C LEU A 153 -11.85 8.82 -4.80
N PRO A 154 -11.78 8.04 -3.70
CA PRO A 154 -10.51 7.58 -3.16
C PRO A 154 -9.72 6.83 -4.24
N ASN A 155 -8.46 7.21 -4.40
CA ASN A 155 -7.55 6.53 -5.30
C ASN A 155 -6.68 5.56 -4.51
N PHE A 156 -6.87 4.27 -4.73
CA PHE A 156 -6.12 3.20 -4.09
C PHE A 156 -4.96 2.67 -4.94
N THR A 157 -4.71 3.25 -6.12
CA THR A 157 -3.65 2.77 -7.00
C THR A 157 -2.26 3.07 -6.44
N ALA A 158 -1.30 2.18 -6.69
CA ALA A 158 0.08 2.38 -6.26
C ALA A 158 0.79 3.46 -7.10
N GLU A 159 0.36 3.64 -8.35
CA GLU A 159 0.87 4.63 -9.30
C GLU A 159 0.76 6.06 -8.77
N MET A 160 -0.31 6.35 -8.01
CA MET A 160 -0.49 7.64 -7.36
C MET A 160 0.69 7.98 -6.45
N CYS A 161 1.12 7.00 -5.64
CA CYS A 161 2.28 7.16 -4.77
C CYS A 161 3.59 7.15 -5.58
N GLY A 162 3.67 6.30 -6.60
CA GLY A 162 4.84 6.16 -7.48
C GLY A 162 5.19 7.41 -8.28
N THR A 163 4.27 8.37 -8.41
CA THR A 163 4.54 9.68 -9.02
C THR A 163 5.69 10.41 -8.30
N CYS A 164 5.82 10.23 -6.98
CA CYS A 164 6.88 10.82 -6.16
C CYS A 164 7.80 9.78 -5.52
N HIS A 165 7.27 8.60 -5.20
CA HIS A 165 7.97 7.51 -4.52
C HIS A 165 8.46 6.46 -5.50
N ASP A 166 9.19 6.91 -6.52
CA ASP A 166 9.88 6.03 -7.45
C ASP A 166 11.22 6.63 -7.92
N GLY A 167 12.06 5.79 -8.54
CA GLY A 167 13.37 6.19 -9.07
C GLY A 167 14.54 5.93 -8.12
N GLU A 168 15.75 6.38 -8.50
CA GLU A 168 17.00 5.92 -7.90
C GLU A 168 17.12 6.18 -6.39
N HIS A 169 16.57 7.29 -5.90
CA HIS A 169 16.64 7.66 -4.48
C HIS A 169 15.52 7.04 -3.63
N HIS A 170 14.38 6.75 -4.24
CA HIS A 170 13.15 6.36 -3.56
C HIS A 170 12.37 5.28 -4.34
N PRO A 171 12.98 4.11 -4.63
CA PRO A 171 12.38 3.10 -5.52
C PRO A 171 11.22 2.31 -4.89
N PHE A 172 10.37 2.94 -4.08
CA PHE A 172 9.28 2.26 -3.36
C PHE A 172 8.30 1.60 -4.33
N TYR A 173 7.82 2.34 -5.35
CA TYR A 173 6.88 1.82 -6.33
C TYR A 173 7.50 0.70 -7.17
N THR A 174 8.71 0.91 -7.73
CA THR A 174 9.41 -0.13 -8.49
C THR A 174 9.64 -1.40 -7.65
N GLU A 175 10.03 -1.26 -6.38
CA GLU A 175 10.21 -2.41 -5.47
C GLU A 175 8.90 -3.13 -5.15
N TRP A 176 7.85 -2.38 -4.82
CA TRP A 176 6.51 -2.94 -4.59
C TRP A 176 6.01 -3.70 -5.81
N ASN A 177 6.21 -3.16 -7.01
CA ASN A 177 5.78 -3.79 -8.26
C ASN A 177 6.49 -5.12 -8.55
N MET A 178 7.65 -5.37 -7.95
CA MET A 178 8.35 -6.66 -8.02
C MET A 178 7.83 -7.68 -6.99
N SER A 179 6.99 -7.26 -6.04
CA SER A 179 6.51 -8.12 -4.95
C SER A 179 5.25 -8.91 -5.31
N ALA A 180 4.97 -9.93 -4.51
CA ALA A 180 3.71 -10.68 -4.62
C ALA A 180 2.48 -9.83 -4.28
N HIS A 181 2.62 -8.77 -3.48
CA HIS A 181 1.51 -7.85 -3.16
C HIS A 181 0.98 -7.11 -4.39
N ALA A 182 1.85 -6.80 -5.36
CA ALA A 182 1.46 -6.19 -6.63
C ALA A 182 0.83 -7.18 -7.63
N SER A 183 1.03 -8.49 -7.43
CA SER A 183 0.54 -9.51 -8.37
C SER A 183 -0.97 -9.75 -8.30
N GLY A 184 -1.59 -9.37 -7.18
CA GLY A 184 -3.01 -9.52 -6.93
C GLY A 184 -3.47 -10.95 -6.63
N PRO A 185 -4.72 -11.11 -6.17
CA PRO A 185 -5.24 -12.41 -5.81
C PRO A 185 -5.57 -13.26 -7.05
N PRO A 186 -5.56 -14.60 -6.93
CA PRO A 186 -6.03 -15.50 -7.97
C PRO A 186 -7.48 -15.20 -8.39
N PRO A 187 -7.86 -15.43 -9.66
CA PRO A 187 -9.20 -15.09 -10.16
C PRO A 187 -10.37 -15.71 -9.39
N PHE A 188 -10.20 -16.92 -8.83
CA PHE A 188 -11.26 -17.58 -8.08
C PHE A 188 -11.66 -16.83 -6.80
N MET A 189 -10.77 -15.98 -6.26
CA MET A 189 -11.05 -15.17 -5.07
C MET A 189 -11.92 -13.96 -5.37
N ARG A 190 -12.06 -13.54 -6.64
CA ARG A 190 -12.90 -12.40 -7.06
C ARG A 190 -14.39 -12.73 -7.09
N ASN A 191 -14.88 -13.40 -6.05
CA ASN A 191 -16.28 -13.64 -5.79
C ASN A 191 -16.55 -13.38 -4.31
N ARG A 192 -16.93 -12.14 -4.01
CA ARG A 192 -17.21 -11.68 -2.65
C ARG A 192 -18.31 -12.48 -1.95
N ALA A 193 -19.30 -12.94 -2.71
CA ALA A 193 -20.43 -13.70 -2.16
C ALA A 193 -19.99 -15.04 -1.54
N THR A 194 -18.91 -15.65 -2.03
CA THR A 194 -18.38 -16.91 -1.51
C THR A 194 -17.08 -16.75 -0.73
N ASN A 195 -16.30 -15.71 -1.01
CA ASN A 195 -14.94 -15.54 -0.48
C ASN A 195 -14.76 -14.22 0.27
N GLY A 196 -15.82 -13.56 0.73
CA GLY A 196 -15.76 -12.24 1.35
C GLY A 196 -14.73 -12.12 2.49
N GLU A 197 -14.57 -13.17 3.29
CA GLU A 197 -13.55 -13.24 4.35
C GLU A 197 -12.11 -13.07 3.84
N CYS A 198 -11.83 -13.43 2.59
CA CYS A 198 -10.49 -13.30 1.98
C CYS A 198 -10.20 -11.86 1.53
N PHE A 199 -11.22 -11.01 1.37
CA PHE A 199 -11.07 -9.76 0.64
C PHE A 199 -10.17 -8.76 1.36
N TYR A 200 -10.28 -8.65 2.68
CA TYR A 200 -9.50 -7.66 3.42
C TYR A 200 -7.99 -7.97 3.40
N CYS A 201 -7.59 -9.23 3.23
CA CYS A 201 -6.17 -9.58 3.05
C CYS A 201 -5.68 -9.40 1.61
N HIS A 202 -6.56 -9.19 0.65
CA HIS A 202 -6.23 -9.30 -0.78
C HIS A 202 -6.61 -8.10 -1.64
N PHE A 203 -7.35 -7.13 -1.10
CA PHE A 203 -7.73 -5.89 -1.77
C PHE A 203 -7.53 -4.68 -0.84
N ALA A 204 -7.00 -3.59 -1.38
CA ALA A 204 -6.67 -2.41 -0.58
C ALA A 204 -7.90 -1.76 0.05
N GLU A 205 -8.99 -1.63 -0.71
CA GLU A 205 -10.24 -1.03 -0.25
C GLU A 205 -10.83 -1.80 0.94
N ASP A 206 -10.85 -3.12 0.85
CA ASP A 206 -11.35 -4.01 1.88
C ASP A 206 -10.46 -4.03 3.12
N PHE A 207 -9.13 -3.97 2.96
CA PHE A 207 -8.22 -3.86 4.09
C PHE A 207 -8.48 -2.59 4.91
N VAL A 208 -8.62 -1.45 4.23
CA VAL A 208 -8.89 -0.17 4.89
C VAL A 208 -10.25 -0.21 5.58
N ALA A 209 -11.29 -0.70 4.90
CA ALA A 209 -12.61 -0.85 5.49
C ALA A 209 -12.62 -1.77 6.72
N PHE A 210 -11.85 -2.86 6.70
CA PHE A 210 -11.69 -3.78 7.82
C PHE A 210 -11.06 -3.11 9.05
N LEU A 211 -10.06 -2.23 8.84
CA LEU A 211 -9.45 -1.50 9.96
C LEU A 211 -10.36 -0.38 10.50
N ASP A 212 -11.14 0.25 9.63
CA ASP A 212 -11.98 1.39 10.00
C ASP A 212 -13.34 0.99 10.61
N ASP A 213 -13.88 -0.18 10.25
CA ASP A 213 -15.16 -0.68 10.75
C ASP A 213 -15.00 -2.00 11.53
N PRO A 214 -15.19 -2.01 12.86
CA PRO A 214 -15.14 -3.24 13.66
C PRO A 214 -16.26 -4.24 13.32
N ASN A 215 -17.27 -3.82 12.54
CA ASN A 215 -18.33 -4.69 12.03
C ASN A 215 -18.16 -5.02 10.54
N TYR A 216 -16.98 -4.77 9.97
CA TYR A 216 -16.68 -5.12 8.59
C TYR A 216 -17.09 -6.56 8.31
N ASN A 217 -17.81 -6.72 7.20
CA ASN A 217 -18.18 -8.02 6.67
C ASN A 217 -17.89 -8.00 5.18
N GLY A 218 -16.87 -8.75 4.78
CA GLY A 218 -16.42 -8.77 3.40
C GLY A 218 -17.50 -9.24 2.42
N VAL A 219 -18.47 -10.07 2.83
CA VAL A 219 -19.58 -10.51 1.96
C VAL A 219 -20.53 -9.36 1.63
N THR A 220 -20.78 -8.46 2.57
CA THR A 220 -21.77 -7.37 2.43
C THR A 220 -21.15 -6.00 2.17
N PHE A 221 -19.83 -5.87 2.27
CA PHE A 221 -19.12 -4.61 2.01
C PHE A 221 -19.38 -4.12 0.58
N GLN A 222 -19.67 -2.82 0.46
CA GLN A 222 -19.88 -2.15 -0.82
C GLN A 222 -18.72 -1.19 -1.06
N ALA A 223 -17.74 -1.66 -1.82
CA ALA A 223 -16.63 -0.83 -2.26
C ALA A 223 -17.11 0.26 -3.24
N THR A 224 -16.29 1.29 -3.43
CA THR A 224 -16.53 2.36 -4.41
C THR A 224 -16.40 1.89 -5.86
N LYS A 225 -15.72 0.76 -6.09
CA LYS A 225 -15.52 0.10 -7.38
C LYS A 225 -16.16 -1.29 -7.38
N ASN A 226 -16.40 -1.86 -8.55
CA ASN A 226 -16.81 -3.27 -8.63
C ASN A 226 -15.67 -4.20 -8.20
N ASP A 227 -15.99 -5.41 -7.73
CA ASP A 227 -14.97 -6.41 -7.30
C ASP A 227 -13.90 -6.74 -8.36
N ALA A 228 -14.27 -6.61 -9.64
CA ALA A 228 -13.34 -6.82 -10.76
C ALA A 228 -12.30 -5.69 -10.91
N GLU A 229 -12.57 -4.53 -10.33
CA GLU A 229 -11.83 -3.27 -10.48
C GLU A 229 -11.16 -2.83 -9.15
N LEU A 230 -11.29 -3.63 -8.09
CA LEU A 230 -10.59 -3.39 -6.82
C LEU A 230 -9.09 -3.46 -7.01
N ASP A 231 -8.43 -2.54 -6.32
CA ASP A 231 -6.98 -2.49 -6.29
C ASP A 231 -6.43 -3.63 -5.43
N VAL A 232 -5.29 -4.18 -5.86
CA VAL A 232 -4.53 -5.16 -5.08
C VAL A 232 -3.98 -4.50 -3.81
N LEU A 233 -3.19 -5.21 -3.00
CA LEU A 233 -2.53 -4.57 -1.87
C LEU A 233 -1.51 -3.53 -2.36
N THR A 234 -1.81 -2.25 -2.21
CA THR A 234 -0.98 -1.12 -2.66
C THR A 234 -0.33 -0.39 -1.47
N CYS A 235 0.34 0.72 -1.74
CA CYS A 235 0.96 1.56 -0.72
C CYS A 235 -0.05 1.99 0.36
N VAL A 236 -1.28 2.35 -0.05
CA VAL A 236 -2.31 2.85 0.87
C VAL A 236 -2.97 1.77 1.71
N THR A 237 -2.75 0.49 1.39
CA THR A 237 -3.10 -0.63 2.27
C THR A 237 -2.33 -0.48 3.59
N CYS A 238 -1.03 -0.26 3.52
CA CYS A 238 -0.19 -0.21 4.71
C CYS A 238 -0.06 1.21 5.29
N HIS A 239 -0.02 2.22 4.43
CA HIS A 239 0.23 3.61 4.78
C HIS A 239 -1.06 4.45 4.71
N ASP A 240 -1.28 5.28 5.72
CA ASP A 240 -2.31 6.30 5.72
C ASP A 240 -1.71 7.66 5.32
N PRO A 241 -2.03 8.21 4.14
CA PRO A 241 -1.53 9.51 3.72
C PRO A 241 -2.06 10.67 4.58
N HIS A 242 -3.09 10.44 5.40
CA HIS A 242 -3.70 11.42 6.27
C HIS A 242 -3.22 11.33 7.72
N ALA A 243 -2.78 10.17 8.20
CA ALA A 243 -2.45 9.96 9.61
C ALA A 243 -0.94 9.82 9.86
N ASN A 244 -0.53 10.09 11.10
CA ASN A 244 0.87 9.93 11.57
C ASN A 244 0.91 9.22 12.93
N ASN A 245 -0.05 8.33 13.17
CA ASN A 245 -0.19 7.62 14.45
C ASN A 245 0.93 6.60 14.68
N ASN A 246 1.49 6.05 13.59
CA ASN A 246 2.58 5.09 13.62
C ASN A 246 3.76 5.57 12.74
N PRO A 247 5.01 5.16 13.05
CA PRO A 247 6.17 5.47 12.23
C PRO A 247 5.95 5.14 10.75
N GLY A 248 6.39 6.03 9.86
CA GLY A 248 6.16 5.88 8.42
C GLY A 248 4.70 6.03 8.00
N GLN A 249 3.84 6.60 8.84
CA GLN A 249 2.41 6.77 8.57
C GLN A 249 1.69 5.42 8.37
N LEU A 250 2.10 4.37 9.09
CA LEU A 250 1.44 3.07 8.99
C LEU A 250 0.04 3.09 9.63
N ARG A 251 -0.90 2.33 9.06
CA ARG A 251 -2.26 2.18 9.59
C ARG A 251 -2.28 1.46 10.92
N THR A 252 -1.43 0.45 11.08
CA THR A 252 -1.26 -0.27 12.33
C THR A 252 0.20 -0.23 12.81
N PRO A 253 0.48 -0.51 14.09
CA PRO A 253 1.83 -0.47 14.64
C PRO A 253 2.78 -1.49 13.98
N ILE A 254 4.10 -1.27 14.12
CA ILE A 254 5.15 -2.22 13.70
C ILE A 254 5.51 -3.25 14.79
N SER A 255 5.01 -3.06 16.01
CA SER A 255 5.26 -3.93 17.16
C SER A 255 4.06 -3.90 18.10
N GLY A 256 3.84 -4.98 18.85
CA GLY A 256 2.71 -5.10 19.77
C GLY A 256 1.59 -5.99 19.22
N GLN A 257 0.33 -5.59 19.44
CA GLN A 257 -0.85 -6.28 18.91
C GLN A 257 -1.24 -5.71 17.54
N GLN A 258 -1.78 -6.55 16.64
CA GLN A 258 -2.22 -6.17 15.29
C GLN A 258 -1.14 -5.46 14.46
N VAL A 259 0.08 -6.04 14.45
CA VAL A 259 1.19 -5.51 13.67
C VAL A 259 0.88 -5.60 12.19
N ILE A 260 1.32 -4.62 11.40
CA ILE A 260 0.91 -4.43 10.00
C ILE A 260 0.98 -5.71 9.13
N CYS A 261 2.02 -6.53 9.31
CA CYS A 261 2.16 -7.79 8.57
C CYS A 261 1.27 -8.91 9.14
N ASP A 262 1.08 -8.92 10.46
CA ASP A 262 0.32 -9.95 11.17
C ASP A 262 -1.19 -9.83 10.94
N VAL A 263 -1.69 -8.72 10.37
CA VAL A 263 -3.11 -8.61 10.01
C VAL A 263 -3.49 -9.68 8.97
N CYS A 264 -2.61 -9.93 8.00
CA CYS A 264 -2.85 -10.89 6.92
C CYS A 264 -2.05 -12.19 7.09
N HIS A 265 -0.81 -12.12 7.59
CA HIS A 265 0.09 -13.28 7.69
C HIS A 265 -0.03 -14.02 9.03
N THR A 266 -1.24 -14.46 9.35
CA THR A 266 -1.59 -15.19 10.58
C THR A 266 -2.64 -16.24 10.28
N VAL A 267 -2.64 -17.42 10.91
CA VAL A 267 -3.68 -18.44 10.65
C VAL A 267 -5.11 -18.01 10.98
N GLN A 268 -5.31 -16.96 11.80
CA GLN A 268 -6.63 -16.46 12.25
C GLN A 268 -7.51 -17.49 12.99
N GLU A 269 -6.91 -18.57 13.47
CA GLU A 269 -7.58 -19.60 14.25
C GLU A 269 -7.19 -19.49 15.73
N ASP A 270 -8.21 -19.58 16.61
CA ASP A 270 -8.01 -19.65 18.06
C ASP A 270 -7.41 -21.00 18.52
N SER A 271 -7.54 -22.04 17.69
CA SER A 271 -7.03 -23.38 17.99
C SER A 271 -6.76 -24.18 16.72
N VAL A 272 -5.77 -25.07 16.78
CA VAL A 272 -5.41 -25.97 15.67
C VAL A 272 -6.59 -26.85 15.26
N ASN A 273 -7.05 -26.69 14.03
CA ASN A 273 -7.96 -27.62 13.37
C ASN A 273 -7.21 -28.55 12.40
N VAL A 274 -6.93 -29.78 12.83
CA VAL A 274 -6.16 -30.75 12.02
C VAL A 274 -6.93 -31.30 10.81
N ASP A 275 -8.22 -31.01 10.69
CA ASP A 275 -9.01 -31.30 9.50
C ASP A 275 -8.90 -30.20 8.43
N ASP A 276 -8.32 -29.06 8.77
CA ASP A 276 -8.12 -27.93 7.86
C ASP A 276 -6.68 -27.85 7.32
N THR A 277 -6.49 -26.96 6.35
CA THR A 277 -5.17 -26.56 5.84
C THR A 277 -4.79 -25.22 6.43
N PRO A 278 -3.76 -25.14 7.28
CA PRO A 278 -3.29 -23.87 7.80
C PRO A 278 -2.85 -22.99 6.64
N HIS A 279 -3.33 -21.75 6.61
CA HIS A 279 -2.92 -20.75 5.64
C HIS A 279 -2.05 -19.70 6.35
N HIS A 280 -0.96 -19.27 5.72
CA HIS A 280 -0.16 -18.09 6.11
C HIS A 280 0.21 -18.03 7.61
N SER A 281 0.73 -19.14 8.16
CA SER A 281 1.09 -19.29 9.59
C SER A 281 2.37 -18.55 10.03
N THR A 282 2.77 -17.51 9.29
CA THR A 282 4.07 -16.84 9.43
C THR A 282 4.20 -16.12 10.77
N SER A 283 3.15 -15.43 11.22
CA SER A 283 3.12 -14.75 12.52
C SER A 283 3.26 -15.75 13.67
N GLU A 284 2.57 -16.90 13.57
CA GLU A 284 2.63 -17.96 14.57
C GLU A 284 4.01 -18.62 14.59
N ALA A 285 4.60 -18.87 13.41
CA ALA A 285 5.95 -19.40 13.27
C ALA A 285 6.99 -18.48 13.92
N LEU A 286 6.90 -17.18 13.65
CA LEU A 286 7.82 -16.18 14.21
C LEU A 286 7.66 -16.09 15.73
N SER A 287 6.41 -16.02 16.22
CA SER A 287 6.10 -15.85 17.65
C SER A 287 6.24 -17.14 18.48
N GLY A 288 6.31 -18.30 17.82
CA GLY A 288 6.21 -19.62 18.45
C GLY A 288 4.85 -19.84 19.11
N ALA A 289 3.79 -19.33 18.49
CA ALA A 289 2.43 -19.46 18.99
C ALA A 289 1.94 -20.93 18.94
N PRO A 290 1.05 -21.35 19.85
CA PRO A 290 0.61 -22.75 19.94
C PRO A 290 -0.22 -23.23 18.74
N ASN A 291 -0.68 -22.32 17.91
CA ASN A 291 -1.35 -22.57 16.63
C ASN A 291 -0.37 -22.68 15.44
N PHE A 292 0.94 -22.48 15.64
CA PHE A 292 1.95 -22.90 14.67
C PHE A 292 2.10 -24.43 14.69
N GLY A 293 1.23 -25.11 13.94
CA GLY A 293 1.18 -26.56 13.92
C GLY A 293 0.55 -27.17 15.19
N TYR A 294 0.27 -28.46 15.12
CA TYR A 294 -0.10 -29.31 16.25
C TYR A 294 1.10 -29.65 17.17
N GLN A 295 0.95 -29.30 18.45
CA GLN A 295 1.89 -29.68 19.52
C GLN A 295 1.51 -31.02 20.17
N TYR A 296 2.46 -31.95 20.22
CA TYR A 296 2.27 -33.28 20.80
C TYR A 296 2.36 -33.26 22.33
N GLU A 297 1.44 -33.96 22.98
CA GLU A 297 1.38 -34.07 24.44
C GLU A 297 2.70 -34.60 25.04
N GLY A 298 3.13 -34.01 26.15
CA GLY A 298 4.37 -34.39 26.83
C GLY A 298 5.65 -33.98 26.11
N LYS A 299 5.57 -33.21 25.01
CA LYS A 299 6.72 -32.59 24.36
C LYS A 299 6.89 -31.14 24.79
N THR A 300 8.13 -30.68 24.78
CA THR A 300 8.48 -29.29 25.03
C THR A 300 8.96 -28.66 23.75
N TYR A 301 8.40 -27.49 23.44
CA TYR A 301 8.75 -26.68 22.28
C TYR A 301 9.48 -25.43 22.75
N GLN A 302 10.48 -25.00 21.99
CA GLN A 302 11.25 -23.82 22.29
C GLN A 302 11.04 -22.81 21.17
N ASN A 303 10.77 -21.57 21.56
CA ASN A 303 10.63 -20.50 20.60
C ASN A 303 12.00 -20.08 20.06
N SER A 304 12.00 -19.58 18.83
CA SER A 304 13.18 -18.98 18.21
C SER A 304 13.71 -17.84 19.07
N ALA A 305 15.04 -17.67 19.16
CA ALA A 305 15.62 -16.48 19.80
C ALA A 305 15.18 -15.17 19.11
N HIS A 306 14.75 -15.25 17.85
CA HIS A 306 14.22 -14.11 17.11
C HIS A 306 12.91 -13.56 17.68
N THR A 307 12.14 -14.33 18.47
CA THR A 307 10.95 -13.77 19.17
C THR A 307 11.31 -12.64 20.13
N TYR A 308 12.54 -12.64 20.64
CA TYR A 308 13.03 -11.64 21.59
C TYR A 308 13.96 -10.62 20.94
N ALA A 309 14.65 -11.00 19.85
CA ALA A 309 15.65 -10.18 19.19
C ALA A 309 15.09 -9.31 18.04
N ALA A 310 14.03 -9.76 17.36
CA ALA A 310 13.37 -9.02 16.27
C ALA A 310 12.17 -8.23 16.83
N LEU A 311 12.45 -7.05 17.39
CA LEU A 311 11.45 -6.24 18.08
C LEU A 311 10.44 -5.58 17.11
N GLU A 312 10.85 -5.34 15.87
CA GLU A 312 9.97 -4.86 14.78
C GLU A 312 9.44 -6.03 13.95
N ARG A 313 9.52 -7.26 14.50
CA ARG A 313 9.00 -8.51 13.95
C ARG A 313 9.44 -8.72 12.49
N CYS A 314 8.49 -8.73 11.57
CA CYS A 314 8.72 -9.05 10.16
C CYS A 314 9.57 -7.97 9.48
N ILE A 315 9.39 -6.70 9.87
CA ILE A 315 10.03 -5.54 9.24
C ILE A 315 11.55 -5.54 9.44
N ASP A 316 12.04 -6.02 10.58
CA ASP A 316 13.47 -6.13 10.89
C ASP A 316 14.25 -6.88 9.79
N CYS A 317 13.61 -7.87 9.16
CA CYS A 317 14.21 -8.72 8.12
C CYS A 317 13.73 -8.40 6.70
N HIS A 318 12.41 -8.24 6.53
CA HIS A 318 11.75 -8.20 5.22
C HIS A 318 11.69 -6.80 4.60
N VAL A 319 11.88 -5.74 5.39
CA VAL A 319 11.83 -4.35 4.91
C VAL A 319 13.13 -3.63 5.26
N HIS A 320 14.27 -4.33 5.11
CA HIS A 320 15.59 -3.78 5.47
C HIS A 320 16.14 -2.84 4.38
N PRO A 321 16.22 -1.51 4.64
CA PRO A 321 16.61 -0.55 3.61
C PRO A 321 18.13 -0.45 3.46
N THR A 322 18.57 0.09 2.33
CA THR A 322 19.93 0.61 2.14
C THR A 322 19.83 2.01 1.53
N PRO A 323 20.43 3.04 2.14
CA PRO A 323 20.41 4.38 1.58
C PRO A 323 20.99 4.42 0.17
N PHE A 324 20.61 5.43 -0.60
CA PHE A 324 21.22 5.69 -1.90
C PHE A 324 22.75 5.78 -1.77
N ASN A 325 23.44 5.10 -2.68
CA ASN A 325 24.89 5.13 -2.78
C ASN A 325 25.26 5.46 -4.24
N ALA A 326 26.01 6.57 -4.42
CA ALA A 326 26.36 7.08 -5.73
C ALA A 326 27.28 6.15 -6.55
N GLN A 327 27.95 5.20 -5.89
CA GLN A 327 28.77 4.18 -6.57
C GLN A 327 27.93 3.01 -7.07
N THR A 328 26.82 2.66 -6.39
CA THR A 328 25.94 1.55 -6.78
C THR A 328 24.72 2.01 -7.59
N GLY A 329 24.37 3.29 -7.54
CA GLY A 329 23.39 3.94 -8.42
C GLY A 329 21.92 3.82 -8.00
N THR A 330 21.58 3.19 -6.88
CA THR A 330 20.18 3.10 -6.41
C THR A 330 20.15 2.87 -4.89
N ALA A 331 19.16 3.46 -4.22
CA ALA A 331 18.74 3.07 -2.88
C ALA A 331 18.03 1.71 -2.91
N PHE A 332 17.77 1.15 -1.74
CA PHE A 332 16.86 0.05 -1.56
C PHE A 332 15.95 0.34 -0.38
N THR A 333 14.64 0.21 -0.53
CA THR A 333 13.66 0.62 0.48
C THR A 333 13.04 -0.55 1.25
N GLY A 334 13.21 -1.78 0.78
CA GLY A 334 12.65 -2.98 1.41
C GLY A 334 11.26 -3.36 0.93
N HIS A 335 10.71 -2.67 -0.06
CA HIS A 335 9.33 -2.88 -0.52
C HIS A 335 9.20 -4.02 -1.54
N THR A 336 10.27 -4.77 -1.79
CA THR A 336 10.16 -6.10 -2.40
C THR A 336 9.63 -7.13 -1.40
N PHE A 337 9.68 -6.84 -0.10
CA PHE A 337 9.34 -7.72 1.03
C PHE A 337 10.17 -9.01 1.13
N GLU A 338 11.07 -9.25 0.19
CA GLU A 338 12.12 -10.26 0.28
C GLU A 338 13.10 -9.91 1.42
N PRO A 339 13.42 -10.87 2.31
CA PRO A 339 14.40 -10.62 3.35
C PRO A 339 15.78 -10.38 2.74
N ARG A 340 16.63 -9.68 3.49
CA ARG A 340 18.01 -9.38 3.05
C ARG A 340 19.05 -9.87 4.03
N VAL A 341 20.13 -10.41 3.49
CA VAL A 341 21.26 -10.92 4.29
C VAL A 341 21.87 -9.84 5.19
N GLN A 342 21.80 -8.57 4.78
CA GLN A 342 22.23 -7.41 5.56
C GLN A 342 21.48 -7.28 6.90
N ALA A 343 20.20 -7.66 6.95
CA ALA A 343 19.41 -7.63 8.18
C ALA A 343 19.99 -8.58 9.25
N CYS A 344 20.53 -9.72 8.82
CA CYS A 344 21.09 -10.73 9.71
C CYS A 344 22.39 -10.26 10.38
N VAL A 345 23.21 -9.48 9.67
CA VAL A 345 24.55 -9.05 10.09
C VAL A 345 24.52 -8.13 11.31
N ARG A 346 23.40 -7.44 11.54
CA ARG A 346 23.20 -6.59 12.73
C ARG A 346 23.40 -7.36 14.04
N CYS A 347 23.02 -8.64 14.06
CA CYS A 347 23.11 -9.51 15.24
C CYS A 347 24.08 -10.69 15.05
N HIS A 348 24.37 -11.07 13.80
CA HIS A 348 25.26 -12.17 13.45
C HIS A 348 26.48 -11.66 12.67
N ALA A 349 27.49 -11.17 13.40
CA ALA A 349 28.70 -10.61 12.79
C ALA A 349 29.49 -11.64 11.95
N ASP A 350 29.30 -12.93 12.19
CA ASP A 350 29.90 -14.04 11.44
C ASP A 350 29.14 -14.41 10.17
N TYR A 351 27.97 -13.81 9.88
CA TYR A 351 27.05 -14.27 8.83
C TYR A 351 27.73 -14.46 7.46
N TYR A 352 28.42 -13.44 6.96
CA TYR A 352 29.13 -13.50 5.69
C TYR A 352 30.31 -14.48 5.67
N ALA A 353 30.81 -14.91 6.83
CA ALA A 353 31.88 -15.89 6.92
C ALA A 353 31.36 -17.33 6.92
N VAL A 354 30.09 -17.55 7.31
CA VAL A 354 29.52 -18.90 7.49
C VAL A 354 28.40 -19.24 6.51
N VAL A 355 27.91 -18.28 5.71
CA VAL A 355 26.87 -18.49 4.69
C VAL A 355 27.36 -18.02 3.32
N ASP A 356 27.13 -18.83 2.30
CA ASP A 356 27.27 -18.40 0.91
C ASP A 356 26.09 -17.49 0.53
N THR A 357 26.29 -16.19 0.62
CA THR A 357 25.27 -15.19 0.29
C THR A 357 25.10 -14.95 -1.21
N SER A 358 25.90 -15.61 -2.06
CA SER A 358 25.79 -15.50 -3.52
C SER A 358 24.72 -16.43 -4.10
N ASN A 359 24.40 -17.51 -3.40
CA ASN A 359 23.39 -18.48 -3.81
C ASN A 359 22.01 -18.10 -3.27
N ALA A 360 21.06 -17.78 -4.15
CA ALA A 360 19.71 -17.37 -3.77
C ALA A 360 18.94 -18.43 -2.95
N GLU A 361 19.23 -19.72 -3.16
CA GLU A 361 18.54 -20.82 -2.47
C GLU A 361 19.06 -21.04 -1.05
N THR A 362 20.34 -20.74 -0.80
CA THR A 362 21.01 -21.04 0.48
C THR A 362 21.51 -19.80 1.22
N ARG A 363 21.29 -18.59 0.68
CA ARG A 363 21.75 -17.32 1.29
C ARG A 363 21.15 -17.05 2.67
N PHE A 364 20.13 -17.79 3.08
CA PHE A 364 19.52 -17.75 4.41
C PHE A 364 19.76 -19.03 5.25
N ASP A 365 20.54 -19.99 4.73
CA ASP A 365 20.85 -21.24 5.42
C ASP A 365 21.92 -21.06 6.51
N TYR A 366 21.61 -20.20 7.48
CA TYR A 366 22.51 -19.88 8.57
C TYR A 366 22.74 -21.11 9.46
N ARG A 367 23.98 -21.60 9.45
CA ARG A 367 24.43 -22.78 10.21
C ARG A 367 23.62 -24.06 9.88
N GLY A 368 23.14 -24.19 8.64
CA GLY A 368 22.42 -25.37 8.17
C GLY A 368 20.97 -25.46 8.66
N THR A 369 20.41 -24.38 9.19
CA THR A 369 19.05 -24.37 9.75
C THR A 369 17.99 -24.63 8.68
N GLN A 370 18.10 -23.99 7.51
CA GLN A 370 17.15 -24.16 6.41
C GLN A 370 17.28 -25.58 5.85
N SER A 371 18.50 -26.00 5.52
CA SER A 371 18.78 -27.35 4.99
C SER A 371 18.26 -28.46 5.92
N LYS A 372 18.43 -28.29 7.23
CA LYS A 372 17.92 -29.24 8.23
C LYS A 372 16.40 -29.26 8.25
N THR A 373 15.74 -28.10 8.22
CA THR A 373 14.28 -28.01 8.19
C THR A 373 13.72 -28.64 6.92
N ASP A 374 14.27 -28.31 5.75
CA ASP A 374 13.87 -28.89 4.47
C ASP A 374 14.04 -30.41 4.47
N SER A 375 15.14 -30.92 5.03
CA SER A 375 15.35 -32.37 5.17
C SER A 375 14.27 -33.04 6.05
N LEU A 376 13.82 -32.37 7.11
CA LEU A 376 12.77 -32.89 7.99
C LEU A 376 11.40 -32.84 7.32
N ILE A 377 11.07 -31.73 6.64
CA ILE A 377 9.86 -31.58 5.82
C ILE A 377 9.79 -32.69 4.78
N ASN A 378 10.88 -32.91 4.02
CA ASN A 378 10.95 -33.97 3.01
C ASN A 378 10.79 -35.36 3.61
N THR A 379 11.38 -35.61 4.78
CA THR A 379 11.22 -36.90 5.49
C THR A 379 9.77 -37.12 5.91
N LEU A 380 9.12 -36.10 6.44
CA LEU A 380 7.72 -36.16 6.86
C LEU A 380 6.79 -36.35 5.64
N GLN A 381 6.98 -35.57 4.59
CA GLN A 381 6.25 -35.69 3.34
C GLN A 381 6.37 -37.11 2.76
N ALA A 382 7.58 -37.66 2.70
CA ALA A 382 7.80 -39.02 2.20
C ALA A 382 7.06 -40.08 3.04
N LYS A 383 7.03 -39.93 4.38
CA LYS A 383 6.28 -40.82 5.26
C LYS A 383 4.77 -40.71 5.06
N LEU A 384 4.25 -39.49 4.93
CA LEU A 384 2.83 -39.25 4.67
C LEU A 384 2.40 -39.80 3.30
N ASN A 385 3.24 -39.69 2.27
CA ASN A 385 2.98 -40.23 0.94
C ASN A 385 2.95 -41.76 0.90
N GLN A 386 3.64 -42.43 1.83
CA GLN A 386 3.66 -43.89 1.96
C GLN A 386 2.53 -44.43 2.85
N ALA A 387 1.77 -43.55 3.51
CA ALA A 387 0.70 -43.94 4.40
C ALA A 387 -0.43 -44.64 3.64
N THR A 388 -0.99 -45.69 4.25
CA THR A 388 -2.15 -46.38 3.68
C THR A 388 -3.41 -45.53 3.83
N SER A 389 -4.48 -45.90 3.12
CA SER A 389 -5.79 -45.26 3.32
C SER A 389 -6.28 -45.38 4.78
N ALA A 390 -5.94 -46.47 5.47
CA ALA A 390 -6.29 -46.65 6.88
C ALA A 390 -5.52 -45.66 7.78
N ASP A 391 -4.21 -45.48 7.53
CA ASP A 391 -3.39 -44.50 8.26
C ASP A 391 -3.93 -43.07 8.05
N SER A 392 -4.29 -42.73 6.81
CA SER A 392 -4.75 -41.38 6.45
C SER A 392 -6.05 -40.94 7.15
N ALA A 393 -6.83 -41.89 7.66
CA ALA A 393 -8.05 -41.63 8.41
C ALA A 393 -7.79 -41.37 9.91
N THR A 394 -6.60 -41.67 10.41
CA THR A 394 -6.25 -41.51 11.83
C THR A 394 -6.02 -40.05 12.20
N ILE A 395 -6.26 -39.71 13.47
CA ILE A 395 -6.00 -38.36 13.98
C ILE A 395 -4.50 -38.05 14.01
N GLU A 396 -3.66 -39.06 14.22
CA GLU A 396 -2.20 -38.98 14.23
C GLU A 396 -1.66 -38.57 12.86
N PHE A 397 -2.20 -39.16 11.79
CA PHE A 397 -1.86 -38.76 10.42
C PHE A 397 -2.28 -37.32 10.15
N LYS A 398 -3.51 -36.93 10.53
CA LYS A 398 -4.01 -35.56 10.34
C LYS A 398 -3.15 -34.53 11.06
N ARG A 399 -2.75 -34.81 12.31
CA ARG A 399 -1.81 -33.98 13.08
C ARG A 399 -0.45 -33.83 12.38
N ALA A 400 0.10 -34.94 11.90
CA ALA A 400 1.36 -34.93 11.18
C ALA A 400 1.27 -34.18 9.85
N LYS A 401 0.14 -34.31 9.14
CA LYS A 401 -0.15 -33.57 7.90
C LYS A 401 -0.33 -32.08 8.15
N TYR A 402 -1.06 -31.68 9.21
CA TYR A 402 -1.20 -30.28 9.59
C TYR A 402 0.18 -29.65 9.86
N ASN A 403 1.06 -30.33 10.60
CA ASN A 403 2.43 -29.85 10.84
C ASN A 403 3.26 -29.70 9.58
N LEU A 404 3.12 -30.63 8.63
CA LEU A 404 3.76 -30.50 7.32
C LEU A 404 3.26 -29.24 6.59
N LEU A 405 1.95 -29.05 6.56
CA LEU A 405 1.31 -27.93 5.86
C LEU A 405 1.60 -26.58 6.53
N SER A 406 1.76 -26.53 7.86
CA SER A 406 2.16 -25.29 8.54
C SER A 406 3.60 -24.86 8.20
N ALA A 407 4.45 -25.80 7.80
CA ALA A 407 5.86 -25.55 7.52
C ALA A 407 6.17 -25.35 6.02
N GLN A 408 5.18 -25.59 5.15
CA GLN A 408 5.23 -25.34 3.70
C GLN A 408 4.58 -24.00 3.40
#